data_AF-A0A0G1PJR2-F1
#
_entry.id   AF-A0A0G1PJR2-F1
#
_cell.length_a   1.000
_cell.length_b   1.000
_cell.length_c   1.000
_cell.angle_alpha   90.00
_cell.angle_beta   90.00
_cell.angle_gamma   90.00
#
_symmetry.space_group_name_H-M   'P 1'
#
loop_
_entity.id
_entity.type
_entity.pdbx_description
1 polymer ?
#
loop_
_entity_poly.entity_id
_entity_poly.type
_entity_poly.pdbx_seq_one_letter_code
_entity_poly.pdbx_strand_id
1 'polypeptide(L)' 'MFMELPFGLIVVWLGLLYLMMLLLMWKVRTVEYVIFKILFLLVIILFAALSGSTIVVLVWIVNLGVQFVILGGTLLDE' A
#
# COMPACT_ATOMS: atom_id res chain seq x y z
N MET A 1 21.13 -12.70 1.78
CA MET A 1 21.75 -11.77 0.82
C MET A 1 21.21 -11.88 -0.62
N PHE A 2 21.28 -13.03 -1.32
CA PHE A 2 20.78 -13.11 -2.72
C PHE A 2 19.24 -12.98 -2.89
N MET A 3 18.45 -13.27 -1.86
CA MET A 3 16.98 -13.15 -1.89
C MET A 3 16.48 -11.72 -1.61
N GLU A 4 17.26 -10.86 -0.97
CA GLU A 4 16.81 -9.50 -0.58
C GLU A 4 16.69 -8.55 -1.77
N LEU A 5 17.60 -8.69 -2.75
CA LEU A 5 17.65 -7.84 -3.95
C LEU A 5 16.39 -7.97 -4.84
N PRO A 6 15.89 -9.18 -5.20
CA PRO A 6 14.68 -9.30 -6.00
C PRO A 6 13.44 -8.78 -5.28
N PHE A 7 13.32 -9.02 -3.96
CA PHE A 7 12.18 -8.50 -3.18
C PHE A 7 12.22 -6.98 -3.06
N GLY A 8 13.40 -6.37 -2.87
CA GLY A 8 13.54 -4.91 -2.87
C GLY A 8 13.09 -4.27 -4.19
N LEU A 9 13.46 -4.86 -5.33
CA LEU A 9 13.00 -4.40 -6.65
C LEU A 9 11.48 -4.56 -6.82
N ILE A 10 10.90 -5.67 -6.36
CA ILE A 10 9.44 -5.88 -6.36
C ILE A 10 8.72 -4.78 -5.56
N VAL A 11 9.22 -4.42 -4.38
CA VAL A 11 8.65 -3.34 -3.55
C VAL A 11 8.64 -2.00 -4.29
N VAL A 12 9.71 -1.68 -5.03
CA VAL A 12 9.78 -0.45 -5.84
C VAL A 12 8.71 -0.47 -6.94
N TRP A 13 8.62 -1.56 -7.70
CA TRP A 13 7.62 -1.69 -8.77
C TRP A 13 6.18 -1.62 -8.26
N LEU A 14 5.88 -2.33 -7.17
CA LEU A 14 4.56 -2.27 -6.55
C LEU A 14 4.27 -0.87 -5.99
N GLY A 15 5.26 -0.21 -5.38
CA GLY A 15 5.12 1.16 -4.90
C GLY A 15 4.79 2.16 -6.01
N LEU A 16 5.45 2.04 -7.18
CA LEU A 16 5.15 2.85 -8.37
C LEU A 16 3.74 2.56 -8.91
N LEU A 17 3.33 1.29 -8.96
CA LEU A 17 1.98 0.91 -9.40
C LEU A 17 0.91 1.47 -8.46
N TYR A 18 1.16 1.43 -7.14
CA TYR A 18 0.29 2.02 -6.14
C TYR A 18 0.15 3.54 -6.31
N LEU A 19 1.27 4.24 -6.51
CA LEU A 19 1.29 5.68 -6.79
C LEU A 19 0.51 6.02 -8.07
N MET A 20 0.73 5.26 -9.16
CA MET A 20 0.00 5.45 -10.41
C MET A 20 -1.50 5.27 -10.21
N MET A 21 -1.91 4.23 -9.47
CA MET A 21 -3.32 4.02 -9.14
C MET A 21 -3.91 5.18 -8.33
N LEU A 22 -3.19 5.69 -7.33
CA LEU A 22 -3.65 6.84 -6.53
C LEU A 22 -3.84 8.09 -7.39
N LEU A 23 -2.96 8.33 -8.36
CA LEU A 23 -3.06 9.47 -9.26
C LEU A 23 -4.23 9.33 -10.24
N LEU A 24 -4.42 8.15 -10.82
CA LEU A 24 -5.48 7.91 -11.80
C LEU A 24 -6.88 7.91 -11.18
N MET A 25 -7.02 7.34 -9.99
CA MET A 25 -8.32 7.15 -9.32
C MET A 25 -8.47 8.04 -8.08
N TRP A 26 -7.74 9.15 -8.01
CA TRP A 26 -7.73 10.07 -6.85
C TRP A 26 -9.13 10.48 -6.37
N LYS A 27 -10.05 10.71 -7.31
CA LYS A 27 -11.43 11.17 -7.01
C LYS A 27 -12.40 10.04 -6.69
N VAL A 28 -12.00 8.78 -6.87
CA VAL A 28 -12.84 7.62 -6.60
C VAL A 28 -12.72 7.28 -5.11
N ARG A 29 -13.84 7.32 -4.39
CA ARG A 29 -13.92 7.03 -2.95
C ARG A 29 -14.97 5.98 -2.62
N THR A 30 -15.14 4.98 -3.49
CA THR A 30 -16.01 3.85 -3.18
C THR A 30 -15.36 2.95 -2.13
N VAL A 31 -16.16 2.33 -1.26
CA VAL A 31 -15.67 1.41 -0.21
C VAL A 31 -14.80 0.31 -0.81
N GLU A 32 -15.24 -0.28 -1.92
CA GLU A 32 -14.51 -1.32 -2.66
C GLU A 32 -13.11 -0.86 -3.09
N TYR A 33 -12.99 0.37 -3.58
CA TYR A 33 -11.70 0.93 -4.00
C TYR A 33 -10.77 1.18 -2.80
N VAL A 34 -11.32 1.61 -1.65
CA VAL A 34 -10.51 1.79 -0.44
C VAL A 34 -10.02 0.44 0.10
N ILE A 35 -10.87 -0.59 0.11
CA ILE A 35 -10.48 -1.96 0.48
C ILE A 35 -9.39 -2.49 -0.46
N PHE A 36 -9.52 -2.26 -1.77
CA PHE A 36 -8.50 -2.65 -2.74
C PHE A 36 -7.13 -2.01 -2.44
N LYS A 37 -7.10 -0.71 -2.11
CA LYS A 37 -5.87 -0.01 -1.70
C LYS A 37 -5.24 -0.63 -0.46
N ILE A 38 -6.04 -1.01 0.54
CA ILE A 38 -5.58 -1.65 1.77
C ILE A 38 -4.93 -3.00 1.44
N LEU A 39 -5.60 -3.84 0.65
CA LEU A 39 -5.05 -5.15 0.24
C LEU A 39 -3.74 -4.99 -0.55
N PHE A 40 -3.69 -4.02 -1.46
CA PHE A 40 -2.49 -3.74 -2.24
C PHE A 40 -1.31 -3.28 -1.36
N LEU A 41 -1.58 -2.44 -0.36
CA LEU A 41 -0.58 -2.02 0.63
C LEU A 41 -0.06 -3.19 1.47
N LEU A 42 -0.92 -4.13 1.87
CA LEU A 42 -0.50 -5.31 2.62
C LEU A 42 0.49 -6.18 1.82
N VAL A 43 0.28 -6.31 0.51
CA VAL A 43 1.22 -7.00 -0.39
C VAL A 43 2.57 -6.27 -0.42
N ILE A 44 2.58 -4.94 -0.53
CA ILE A 44 3.83 -4.15 -0.51
C ILE A 44 4.57 -4.35 0.82
N ILE A 45 3.86 -4.31 1.95
CA ILE A 45 4.43 -4.50 3.29
C ILE A 45 5.05 -5.89 3.42
N LEU A 46 4.38 -6.93 2.92
CA LEU A 46 4.90 -8.30 2.92
C LEU A 46 6.23 -8.38 2.16
N PHE A 47 6.30 -7.86 0.94
CA PHE A 47 7.53 -7.86 0.15
C PHE A 47 8.62 -6.95 0.76
N ALA A 48 8.26 -5.86 1.42
CA ALA A 48 9.18 -4.99 2.14
C ALA A 48 9.76 -5.67 3.40
N ALA A 49 8.97 -6.49 4.09
CA ALA A 49 9.44 -7.30 5.20
C ALA A 49 10.39 -8.40 4.71
N LEU A 50 10.06 -9.07 3.60
CA LEU A 50 10.90 -10.09 2.98
C LEU A 50 12.23 -9.54 2.43
N SER A 51 12.27 -8.25 2.04
CA SER A 51 13.52 -7.59 1.63
C SER A 51 14.40 -7.14 2.80
N GLY A 52 13.94 -7.30 4.05
CA GLY A 52 14.67 -6.90 5.26
C GLY A 52 14.70 -5.40 5.52
N SER A 53 13.91 -4.60 4.79
CA SER A 53 13.93 -3.14 4.90
C SER A 53 12.91 -2.61 5.92
N THR A 54 13.29 -2.59 7.20
CA THR A 54 12.40 -2.17 8.30
C THR A 54 11.88 -0.73 8.13
N ILE A 55 12.71 0.19 7.64
CA ILE A 55 12.30 1.59 7.41
C ILE A 55 11.19 1.67 6.36
N VAL A 56 11.34 0.92 5.25
CA VAL A 56 10.34 0.90 4.18
C VAL A 56 9.04 0.27 4.67
N VAL A 57 9.11 -0.80 5.46
CA VAL A 57 7.94 -1.40 6.12
C VAL A 57 7.19 -0.38 6.96
N LEU A 58 7.89 0.40 7.79
CA LEU A 58 7.26 1.43 8.64
C LEU A 58 6.54 2.50 7.82
N VAL A 59 7.13 2.97 6.72
CA VAL A 59 6.49 3.96 5.82
C VAL A 59 5.17 3.42 5.26
N TRP A 60 5.16 2.17 4.80
CA TRP A 60 3.95 1.56 4.26
C TRP A 60 2.89 1.25 5.32
N ILE A 61 3.30 0.92 6.56
CA ILE A 61 2.37 0.76 7.70
C ILE A 61 1.70 2.09 8.05
N VAL A 62 2.43 3.21 8.04
CA VAL A 62 1.82 4.53 8.26
C VAL A 62 0.79 4.83 7.17
N ASN A 63 1.11 4.54 5.91
CA ASN A 63 0.16 4.70 4.80
C ASN A 63 -1.07 3.78 4.94
N LEU A 64 -0.88 2.55 5.43
CA LEU A 64 -1.98 1.63 5.75
C LEU A 64 -2.94 2.24 6.78
N GLY A 65 -2.41 2.86 7.84
CA GLY A 65 -3.21 3.58 8.83
C GLY A 65 -4.07 4.69 8.22
N VAL A 66 -3.50 5.46 7.28
CA VAL A 66 -4.26 6.49 6.54
C VAL A 66 -5.41 5.87 5.74
N GLN A 67 -5.20 4.73 5.07
CA GLN A 67 -6.28 4.08 4.32
C GLN A 67 -7.39 3.54 5.23
N PHE A 68 -7.08 3.07 6.45
CA PHE A 68 -8.10 2.69 7.43
C PHE A 68 -8.92 3.87 7.93
N VAL A 69 -8.29 5.03 8.15
CA VAL A 69 -9.02 6.27 8.49
C VAL A 69 -9.95 6.67 7.34
N ILE A 70 -9.47 6.61 6.10
CA ILE A 70 -10.30 6.88 4.91
C ILE A 70 -11.47 5.89 4.84
N LEU A 71 -11.22 4.59 5.05
CA LEU A 71 -12.25 3.55 5.03
C LEU A 71 -13.35 3.85 6.05
N GLY A 72 -12.96 4.16 7.30
CA GLY A 72 -13.89 4.53 8.36
C GLY A 72 -14.74 5.75 7.99
N GLY A 73 -14.13 6.78 7.37
CA GLY A 73 -14.88 7.92 6.86
C GLY A 73 -15.89 7.54 5.77
N THR A 74 -15.46 6.76 4.76
CA THR A 74 -16.37 6.33 3.69
C THR A 74 -17.52 5.44 4.17
N LEU A 75 -17.31 4.61 5.20
CA LEU A 75 -18.37 3.76 5.76
C LEU A 75 -19.40 4.54 6.61
N LEU A 76 -19.02 5.70 7.13
CA LEU A 76 -19.93 6.57 7.91
C LEU A 76 -20.73 7.51 7.00
N ASP A 77 -20.26 7.76 5.78
CA ASP A 77 -20.90 8.63 4.79
C ASP A 77 -21.93 7.88 3.90
N GLU A 78 -21.94 6.54 3.92
CA GLU A 78 -22.93 5.66 3.25
C GLU A 78 -24.15 5.38 4.15
#